data_AF-X0VLW5-F1
#
_entry.id   AF-X0VLW5-F1
#
_cell.length_a   1.000
_cell.length_b   1.000
_cell.length_c   1.000
_cell.angle_alpha   90.00
_cell.angle_beta   90.00
_cell.angle_gamma   90.00
#
_symmetry.space_group_name_H-M   'P 1'
#
loop_
_entity.id
_entity.type
_entity.pdbx_description
1 polymer ?
#
loop_
_entity_poly.entity_id
_entity_poly.type
_entity_poly.pdbx_seq_one_letter_code
_entity_poly.pdbx_strand_id
1 'polypeptide(L)'
;MPTRLTKAPSGPPRTFLDFPLALDLDSLDANIAILGIPFGMPYRPSEMANDQSRAPDAIRLASDETGYTREHYDWDLGGPLLDGRDVRVVDCGNVTADMSDHKEHYRRAEVAAKRIFQSGATLVTLGGDHGIPIPVMRALEGIAADITLVHVDAHLDWRNDV
;
A
#
# COMPACT_ATOMS: atom_id res chain seq x y z
N MET A 1 1.43 -25.17 -3.01
CA MET A 1 0.60 -23.98 -3.34
C MET A 1 1.54 -22.80 -3.45
N PRO A 2 1.51 -22.00 -4.53
CA PRO A 2 2.30 -20.77 -4.57
C PRO A 2 1.91 -19.88 -3.39
N THR A 3 2.90 -19.30 -2.72
CA THR A 3 2.66 -18.42 -1.57
C THR A 3 1.91 -17.17 -2.04
N ARG A 4 0.76 -16.88 -1.43
CA ARG A 4 -0.01 -15.68 -1.79
C ARG A 4 0.76 -14.43 -1.41
N LEU A 5 0.89 -13.48 -2.34
CA LEU A 5 1.55 -12.20 -2.10
C LEU A 5 0.78 -11.34 -1.10
N THR A 6 -0.54 -11.32 -1.21
CA THR A 6 -1.41 -10.53 -0.33
C THR A 6 -2.50 -11.38 0.34
N LYS A 7 -3.05 -10.84 1.41
CA LYS A 7 -4.18 -11.40 2.17
C LYS A 7 -5.16 -10.29 2.52
N ALA A 8 -6.41 -10.67 2.80
CA ALA A 8 -7.40 -9.73 3.31
C ALA A 8 -6.91 -9.06 4.61
N PRO A 9 -7.31 -7.80 4.87
CA PRO A 9 -7.07 -7.10 6.14
C PRO A 9 -7.60 -7.87 7.35
N SER A 10 -6.97 -7.67 8.50
CA SER A 10 -7.11 -8.57 9.65
C SER A 10 -8.36 -8.30 10.51
N GLY A 11 -9.13 -7.24 10.22
CA GLY A 11 -10.34 -6.86 10.94
C GLY A 11 -11.37 -6.13 10.05
N PRO A 12 -12.63 -6.01 10.50
CA PRO A 12 -13.61 -5.11 9.90
C PRO A 12 -13.32 -3.66 10.28
N PRO A 13 -13.66 -2.68 9.44
CA PRO A 13 -14.07 -2.75 8.03
C PRO A 13 -12.89 -3.22 7.17
N ARG A 14 -13.20 -4.03 6.15
CA ARG A 14 -12.21 -4.91 5.53
C ARG A 14 -11.38 -4.25 4.45
N THR A 15 -11.75 -3.08 3.93
CA THR A 15 -11.04 -2.39 2.85
C THR A 15 -11.09 -0.88 3.03
N PHE A 16 -10.16 -0.18 2.42
CA PHE A 16 -10.09 1.28 2.46
C PHE A 16 -11.33 1.89 1.78
N LEU A 17 -12.04 2.76 2.49
CA LEU A 17 -13.27 3.42 2.02
C LEU A 17 -14.33 2.46 1.42
N ASP A 18 -14.35 1.21 1.88
CA ASP A 18 -15.21 0.13 1.34
C ASP A 18 -15.05 -0.09 -0.18
N PHE A 19 -13.84 0.13 -0.73
CA PHE A 19 -13.54 -0.26 -2.10
C PHE A 19 -13.45 -1.79 -2.25
N PRO A 20 -13.74 -2.36 -3.44
CA PRO A 20 -13.70 -3.80 -3.67
C PRO A 20 -12.34 -4.43 -3.36
N LEU A 21 -12.34 -5.60 -2.70
CA LEU A 21 -11.13 -6.37 -2.41
C LEU A 21 -10.66 -7.15 -3.67
N ALA A 22 -9.41 -6.97 -4.08
CA ALA A 22 -8.80 -7.66 -5.22
C ALA A 22 -7.45 -8.29 -4.83
N LEU A 23 -7.45 -9.61 -4.57
CA LEU A 23 -6.24 -10.35 -4.16
C LEU A 23 -5.48 -11.01 -5.33
N ASP A 24 -6.10 -11.09 -6.51
CA ASP A 24 -5.45 -11.58 -7.73
C ASP A 24 -4.76 -10.41 -8.44
N LEU A 25 -3.45 -10.28 -8.20
CA LEU A 25 -2.64 -9.22 -8.80
C LEU A 25 -2.25 -9.53 -10.26
N ASP A 26 -2.38 -10.77 -10.72
CA ASP A 26 -2.02 -11.15 -12.09
C ASP A 26 -3.12 -10.79 -13.11
N SER A 27 -4.36 -10.62 -12.64
CA SER A 27 -5.52 -10.19 -13.45
C SER A 27 -6.12 -8.85 -12.99
N LEU A 28 -5.29 -7.97 -12.42
CA LEU A 28 -5.75 -6.72 -11.83
C LEU A 28 -6.27 -5.75 -12.90
N ASP A 29 -7.54 -5.37 -12.81
CA ASP A 29 -8.17 -4.33 -13.65
C ASP A 29 -8.63 -3.16 -12.79
N ALA A 30 -7.74 -2.19 -12.58
CA ALA A 30 -8.00 -1.02 -11.76
C ALA A 30 -7.21 0.20 -12.27
N ASN A 31 -7.75 1.39 -12.02
CA ASN A 31 -7.02 2.64 -12.19
C ASN A 31 -6.17 2.98 -10.96
N ILE A 32 -6.65 2.61 -9.76
CA ILE A 32 -5.97 2.83 -8.49
C ILE A 32 -6.01 1.53 -7.67
N ALA A 33 -4.86 1.13 -7.13
CA ALA A 33 -4.73 -0.03 -6.27
C ALA A 33 -4.17 0.37 -4.89
N ILE A 34 -4.92 0.06 -3.83
CA ILE A 34 -4.49 0.29 -2.44
C ILE A 34 -3.77 -0.95 -1.93
N LEU A 35 -2.53 -0.84 -1.48
CA LEU A 35 -1.76 -1.98 -0.96
C LEU A 35 -1.23 -1.69 0.45
N GLY A 36 -1.57 -2.54 1.41
CA GLY A 36 -0.98 -2.48 2.74
C GLY A 36 0.35 -3.22 2.80
N ILE A 37 1.39 -2.58 3.34
CA ILE A 37 2.73 -3.17 3.54
C ILE A 37 3.10 -2.97 5.02
N PRO A 38 2.64 -3.85 5.92
CA PRO A 38 2.69 -3.60 7.36
C PRO A 38 4.09 -3.69 7.98
N PHE A 39 4.95 -4.62 7.55
CA PHE A 39 6.16 -4.94 8.31
C PHE A 39 7.40 -4.30 7.71
N GLY A 40 7.86 -3.23 8.35
CA GLY A 40 9.13 -2.61 8.03
C GLY A 40 10.35 -3.39 8.55
N MET A 41 11.56 -2.90 8.30
CA MET A 41 12.80 -3.53 8.76
C MET A 41 13.58 -2.53 9.61
N PRO A 42 13.40 -2.56 10.93
CA PRO A 42 13.96 -1.53 11.81
C PRO A 42 15.46 -1.72 12.00
N TYR A 43 16.07 -0.68 12.54
CA TYR A 43 17.50 -0.62 12.81
C TYR A 43 17.94 -1.53 13.96
N ARG A 44 17.08 -1.68 14.98
CA ARG A 44 17.38 -2.49 16.15
C ARG A 44 16.36 -3.62 16.32
N PRO A 45 16.78 -4.81 16.78
CA PRO A 45 15.85 -5.90 17.08
C PRO A 45 14.72 -5.50 18.06
N SER A 46 15.01 -4.62 19.01
CA SER A 46 14.01 -4.11 19.98
C SER A 46 12.88 -3.33 19.33
N GLU A 47 13.10 -2.80 18.13
CA GLU A 47 12.13 -2.00 17.38
C GLU A 47 11.29 -2.87 16.43
N MET A 48 11.56 -4.19 16.31
CA MET A 48 10.78 -5.10 15.45
C MET A 48 9.34 -5.29 15.94
N ALA A 49 9.12 -5.23 17.26
CA ALA A 49 7.79 -5.21 17.84
C ALA A 49 7.34 -3.76 18.00
N ASN A 50 6.65 -3.22 17.00
CA ASN A 50 6.17 -1.85 16.99
C ASN A 50 4.73 -1.74 16.44
N ASP A 51 4.05 -0.64 16.76
CA ASP A 51 2.62 -0.48 16.44
C ASP A 51 2.36 -0.07 14.99
N GLN A 52 3.36 0.43 14.27
CA GLN A 52 3.26 0.80 12.85
C GLN A 52 2.79 -0.37 11.96
N SER A 53 3.06 -1.62 12.33
CA SER A 53 2.59 -2.76 11.54
C SER A 53 1.07 -2.95 11.56
N ARG A 54 0.39 -2.23 12.47
CA ARG A 54 -1.06 -2.20 12.56
C ARG A 54 -1.66 -1.04 11.76
N ALA A 55 -0.85 -0.11 11.26
CA ALA A 55 -1.30 1.09 10.57
C ALA A 55 -2.15 0.78 9.32
N PRO A 56 -1.82 -0.20 8.45
CA PRO A 56 -2.66 -0.49 7.29
C PRO A 56 -4.09 -0.90 7.64
N ASP A 57 -4.27 -1.66 8.73
CA ASP A 57 -5.59 -2.08 9.18
C ASP A 57 -6.30 -0.93 9.95
N ALA A 58 -5.56 -0.14 10.72
CA ALA A 58 -6.10 1.02 11.44
C ALA A 58 -6.58 2.14 10.50
N ILE A 59 -5.85 2.40 9.41
CA ILE A 59 -6.25 3.41 8.39
C ILE A 59 -7.55 2.96 7.70
N ARG A 60 -7.68 1.68 7.36
CA ARG A 60 -8.93 1.14 6.79
C ARG A 60 -10.09 1.30 7.76
N LEU A 61 -9.86 0.98 9.04
CA LEU A 61 -10.85 1.18 10.11
C LEU A 61 -11.29 2.65 10.22
N ALA A 62 -10.34 3.58 10.26
CA ALA A 62 -10.67 5.00 10.32
C ALA A 62 -11.39 5.50 9.05
N SER A 63 -11.06 4.95 7.88
CA SER A 63 -11.66 5.36 6.61
C SER A 63 -13.16 5.05 6.52
N ASP A 64 -13.64 4.02 7.20
CA ASP A 64 -15.05 3.61 7.19
C ASP A 64 -15.98 4.66 7.80
N GLU A 65 -15.52 5.37 8.83
CA GLU A 65 -16.25 6.51 9.39
C GLU A 65 -16.51 7.60 8.34
N THR A 66 -15.76 7.62 7.24
CA THR A 66 -15.88 8.57 6.14
C THR A 66 -16.29 7.93 4.82
N GLY A 67 -16.55 6.62 4.78
CA GLY A 67 -16.89 5.93 3.52
C GLY A 67 -18.14 6.49 2.84
N TYR A 68 -19.10 6.98 3.64
CA TYR A 68 -20.32 7.60 3.13
C TYR A 68 -20.09 8.93 2.39
N THR A 69 -18.93 9.59 2.57
CA THR A 69 -18.64 10.89 1.94
C THR A 69 -18.11 10.76 0.52
N ARG A 70 -17.90 9.55 -0.01
CA ARG A 70 -17.34 9.32 -1.36
C ARG A 70 -18.11 10.05 -2.46
N GLU A 71 -19.44 10.08 -2.34
CA GLU A 71 -20.35 10.71 -3.29
C GLU A 71 -20.78 12.12 -2.85
N HIS A 72 -20.27 12.62 -1.71
CA HIS A 72 -20.57 13.97 -1.24
C HIS A 72 -19.80 15.01 -2.05
N TYR A 73 -20.38 16.20 -2.21
CA TYR A 73 -19.73 17.30 -2.90
C TYR A 73 -18.61 17.89 -2.03
N ASP A 74 -17.39 17.82 -2.53
CA ASP A 74 -16.21 18.47 -1.96
C ASP A 74 -15.99 19.80 -2.70
N TRP A 75 -15.95 20.91 -1.95
CA TRP A 75 -15.81 22.26 -2.51
C TRP A 75 -14.40 22.57 -3.01
N ASP A 76 -13.39 21.91 -2.45
CA ASP A 76 -12.00 22.07 -2.88
C ASP A 76 -11.74 21.31 -4.18
N LEU A 77 -12.42 20.16 -4.36
CA LEU A 77 -12.38 19.39 -5.61
C LEU A 77 -13.38 19.89 -6.66
N GLY A 78 -14.44 20.59 -6.25
CA GLY A 78 -15.53 21.02 -7.13
C GLY A 78 -16.48 19.88 -7.55
N GLY A 79 -16.51 18.79 -6.80
CA GLY A 79 -17.24 17.57 -7.14
C GLY A 79 -17.07 16.46 -6.08
N PRO A 80 -17.61 15.25 -6.32
CA PRO A 80 -17.34 14.11 -5.44
C PRO A 80 -15.88 13.64 -5.53
N LEU A 81 -15.47 12.74 -4.64
CA LEU A 81 -14.07 12.28 -4.52
C LEU A 81 -13.46 11.81 -5.86
N LEU A 82 -14.26 11.11 -6.67
CA LEU A 82 -13.83 10.59 -7.98
C LEU A 82 -14.25 11.49 -9.16
N ASP A 83 -14.73 12.71 -8.88
CA ASP A 83 -15.09 13.72 -9.87
C ASP A 83 -16.10 13.20 -10.93
N GLY A 84 -17.02 12.32 -10.51
CA GLY A 84 -18.02 11.69 -11.39
C GLY A 84 -17.45 10.83 -12.52
N ARG A 85 -16.15 10.48 -12.46
CA ARG A 85 -15.46 9.67 -13.48
C ARG A 85 -15.56 8.18 -13.15
N ASP A 86 -15.54 7.36 -14.20
CA ASP A 86 -15.42 5.90 -14.08
C ASP A 86 -13.98 5.52 -13.71
N VAL A 87 -13.63 5.69 -12.43
CA VAL A 87 -12.33 5.35 -11.85
C VAL A 87 -12.48 4.09 -11.01
N ARG A 88 -11.92 2.98 -11.48
CA ARG A 88 -11.88 1.71 -10.75
C ARG A 88 -10.80 1.76 -9.67
N VAL A 89 -11.23 1.81 -8.41
CA VAL A 89 -10.36 1.72 -7.23
C VAL A 89 -10.56 0.36 -6.57
N VAL A 90 -9.47 -0.34 -6.26
CA VAL A 90 -9.51 -1.64 -5.57
C VAL A 90 -8.54 -1.65 -4.39
N ASP A 91 -8.87 -2.43 -3.36
CA ASP A 91 -7.99 -2.71 -2.23
C ASP A 91 -7.35 -4.09 -2.41
N CYS A 92 -6.03 -4.12 -2.50
CA CYS A 92 -5.22 -5.32 -2.69
C CYS A 92 -4.86 -6.04 -1.38
N GLY A 93 -5.43 -5.60 -0.26
CA GLY A 93 -5.20 -6.17 1.06
C GLY A 93 -3.81 -5.85 1.60
N ASN A 94 -3.27 -6.75 2.42
CA ASN A 94 -1.95 -6.61 3.04
C ASN A 94 -0.97 -7.63 2.45
N VAL A 95 0.26 -7.19 2.19
CA VAL A 95 1.38 -8.08 1.84
C VAL A 95 1.58 -9.12 2.95
N THR A 96 1.75 -10.38 2.57
CA THR A 96 1.99 -11.45 3.53
C THR A 96 3.42 -11.41 4.06
N ALA A 97 3.63 -11.93 5.26
CA ALA A 97 4.95 -12.05 5.86
C ALA A 97 5.34 -13.52 6.01
N ASP A 98 6.62 -13.77 6.25
CA ASP A 98 7.15 -15.06 6.66
C ASP A 98 7.78 -14.90 8.05
N MET A 99 7.32 -15.68 9.02
CA MET A 99 7.83 -15.60 10.40
C MET A 99 9.26 -16.15 10.53
N SER A 100 9.71 -16.95 9.55
CA SER A 100 11.07 -17.50 9.52
C SER A 100 12.06 -16.63 8.75
N ASP A 101 11.57 -15.68 7.96
CA ASP A 101 12.38 -14.81 7.10
C ASP A 101 11.75 -13.42 6.98
N HIS A 102 12.24 -12.48 7.79
CA HIS A 102 11.71 -11.11 7.79
C HIS A 102 11.91 -10.38 6.45
N LYS A 103 12.98 -10.72 5.71
CA LYS A 103 13.27 -10.10 4.41
C LYS A 103 12.30 -10.56 3.32
N GLU A 104 11.64 -11.69 3.52
CA GLU A 104 10.63 -12.20 2.60
C GLU A 104 9.44 -11.24 2.47
N HIS A 105 9.09 -10.48 3.52
CA HIS A 105 8.04 -9.48 3.41
C HIS A 105 8.37 -8.40 2.37
N TYR A 106 9.62 -7.91 2.36
CA TYR A 106 10.10 -6.92 1.38
C TYR A 106 10.11 -7.50 -0.04
N ARG A 107 10.57 -8.75 -0.21
CA ARG A 107 10.53 -9.43 -1.51
C ARG A 107 9.11 -9.57 -2.04
N ARG A 108 8.16 -9.97 -1.19
CA ARG A 108 6.75 -10.07 -1.57
C ARG A 108 6.14 -8.70 -1.88
N ALA A 109 6.50 -7.66 -1.13
CA ALA A 109 6.06 -6.30 -1.37
C ALA A 109 6.55 -5.77 -2.73
N GLU A 110 7.82 -6.01 -3.07
CA GLU A 110 8.41 -5.65 -4.36
C GLU A 110 7.69 -6.35 -5.52
N VAL A 111 7.44 -7.67 -5.40
CA VAL A 111 6.70 -8.43 -6.43
C VAL A 111 5.25 -7.94 -6.55
N ALA A 112 4.57 -7.67 -5.44
CA ALA A 112 3.21 -7.14 -5.44
C ALA A 112 3.12 -5.76 -6.10
N ALA A 113 4.00 -4.84 -5.71
CA ALA A 113 4.08 -3.50 -6.32
C ALA A 113 4.38 -3.60 -7.81
N LYS A 114 5.30 -4.48 -8.22
CA LYS A 114 5.63 -4.71 -9.64
C LYS A 114 4.43 -5.16 -10.46
N ARG A 115 3.61 -6.09 -9.94
CA ARG A 115 2.40 -6.56 -10.62
C ARG A 115 1.38 -5.43 -10.79
N ILE A 116 1.20 -4.61 -9.75
CA ILE A 116 0.30 -3.45 -9.79
C ILE A 116 0.77 -2.42 -10.83
N PHE A 117 2.06 -2.10 -10.85
CA PHE A 117 2.59 -1.19 -11.86
C PHE A 117 2.46 -1.75 -13.28
N GLN A 118 2.68 -3.05 -13.46
CA GLN A 118 2.53 -3.72 -14.76
C GLN A 118 1.08 -3.75 -15.27
N SER A 119 0.09 -3.69 -14.38
CA SER A 119 -1.33 -3.55 -14.77
C SER A 119 -1.69 -2.13 -15.22
N GLY A 120 -0.77 -1.16 -15.07
CA GLY A 120 -1.01 0.25 -15.37
C GLY A 120 -1.77 1.01 -14.27
N ALA A 121 -1.98 0.40 -13.11
CA ALA A 121 -2.66 1.04 -11.99
C ALA A 121 -1.74 2.00 -11.24
N THR A 122 -2.31 3.10 -10.72
CA THR A 122 -1.64 3.93 -9.73
C THR A 122 -1.62 3.21 -8.38
N LEU A 123 -0.44 3.02 -7.81
CA LEU A 123 -0.27 2.37 -6.51
C LEU A 123 -0.36 3.39 -5.36
N VAL A 124 -1.24 3.14 -4.40
CA VAL A 124 -1.28 3.83 -3.11
C VAL A 124 -0.91 2.83 -2.01
N THR A 125 0.18 3.08 -1.29
CA THR A 125 0.63 2.18 -0.23
C THR A 125 0.22 2.67 1.15
N LEU A 126 -0.33 1.77 1.97
CA LEU A 126 -0.50 1.97 3.41
C LEU A 126 0.67 1.27 4.10
N GLY A 127 1.64 2.04 4.61
CA GLY A 127 2.89 1.50 5.12
C GLY A 127 2.86 1.04 6.58
N GLY A 128 4.00 0.49 7.00
CA GLY A 128 4.53 0.52 8.36
C GLY A 128 5.51 1.69 8.51
N ASP A 129 6.80 1.41 8.76
CA ASP A 129 7.86 2.45 8.80
C ASP A 129 8.23 3.00 7.41
N HIS A 130 9.13 3.98 7.43
CA HIS A 130 9.76 4.56 6.24
C HIS A 130 10.74 3.61 5.51
N GLY A 131 10.84 2.33 5.88
CA GLY A 131 11.51 1.32 5.07
C GLY A 131 10.64 0.81 3.91
N ILE A 132 9.32 0.97 4.00
CA ILE A 132 8.35 0.49 3.00
C ILE A 132 8.57 1.07 1.58
N PRO A 133 8.98 2.33 1.39
CA PRO A 133 9.30 2.83 0.06
C PRO A 133 10.42 2.05 -0.65
N ILE A 134 11.33 1.38 0.05
CA ILE A 134 12.44 0.64 -0.57
C ILE A 134 11.94 -0.43 -1.57
N PRO A 135 11.12 -1.43 -1.18
CA PRO A 135 10.60 -2.42 -2.12
C PRO A 135 9.67 -1.82 -3.19
N VAL A 136 8.95 -0.72 -2.89
CA VAL A 136 8.09 -0.03 -3.87
C VAL A 136 8.94 0.63 -4.96
N MET A 137 10.01 1.33 -4.58
CA MET A 137 10.90 1.99 -5.53
C MET A 137 11.69 0.98 -6.36
N ARG A 138 12.10 -0.17 -5.79
CA ARG A 138 12.70 -1.27 -6.58
C ARG A 138 11.76 -1.80 -7.65
N ALA A 139 10.46 -1.88 -7.35
CA ALA A 139 9.47 -2.31 -8.33
C ALA A 139 9.32 -1.35 -9.53
N LEU A 140 9.77 -0.10 -9.41
CA LEU A 140 9.79 0.89 -10.50
C LEU A 140 10.97 0.71 -11.46
N GLU A 141 12.00 -0.08 -11.13
CA GLU A 141 13.20 -0.26 -11.98
C GLU A 141 12.85 -0.78 -13.39
N GLY A 142 11.73 -1.48 -13.54
CA GLY A 142 11.22 -1.97 -14.83
C GLY A 142 10.42 -0.93 -15.65
N ILE A 143 10.18 0.26 -15.10
CA ILE A 143 9.42 1.34 -15.75
C ILE A 143 10.43 2.35 -16.28
N ALA A 144 10.63 2.39 -17.60
CA ALA A 144 11.59 3.27 -18.25
C ALA A 144 11.11 4.73 -18.23
N ALA A 145 11.23 5.39 -17.09
CA ALA A 145 10.89 6.79 -16.88
C ALA A 145 11.81 7.44 -15.84
N ASP A 146 12.07 8.74 -16.01
CA ASP A 146 12.70 9.55 -14.97
C ASP A 146 11.75 9.68 -13.78
N ILE A 147 12.22 9.31 -12.58
CA ILE A 147 11.42 9.36 -11.36
C ILE A 147 11.80 10.61 -10.56
N THR A 148 10.81 11.45 -10.26
CA THR A 148 10.95 12.56 -9.32
C THR A 148 10.29 12.18 -7.99
N LEU A 149 11.08 12.20 -6.90
CA LEU A 149 10.58 11.95 -5.56
C LEU A 149 10.23 13.27 -4.86
N VAL A 150 8.96 13.43 -4.47
CA VAL A 150 8.54 14.47 -3.53
C VAL A 150 8.45 13.83 -2.15
N HIS A 151 9.38 14.18 -1.26
CA HIS A 151 9.51 13.60 0.07
C HIS A 151 9.19 14.64 1.14
N VAL A 152 8.20 14.34 1.98
CA VAL A 152 7.78 15.20 3.10
C VAL A 152 8.01 14.41 4.38
N ASP A 153 9.09 14.74 5.09
CA ASP A 153 9.45 14.11 6.35
C ASP A 153 10.25 15.11 7.20
N ALA A 154 10.26 14.92 8.52
CA ALA A 154 11.16 15.61 9.43
C ALA A 154 12.61 15.10 9.31
N HIS A 155 12.83 13.92 8.72
CA HIS A 155 14.14 13.29 8.56
C HIS A 155 14.48 13.03 7.09
N LEU A 156 15.77 12.97 6.78
CA LEU A 156 16.24 12.78 5.40
C LEU A 156 16.11 11.33 4.89
N ASP A 157 16.22 10.35 5.79
CA ASP A 157 16.14 8.91 5.48
C ASP A 157 17.00 8.42 4.30
N TRP A 158 18.20 9.00 4.17
CA TRP A 158 19.14 8.74 3.06
C TRP A 158 20.51 8.24 3.51
N ARG A 159 20.57 7.51 4.63
CA ARG A 159 21.85 6.94 5.12
C ARG A 159 22.19 5.67 4.37
N ASN A 160 23.48 5.49 4.09
CA ASN A 160 23.98 4.29 3.41
C ASN A 160 24.03 3.06 4.32
N ASP A 161 24.30 3.27 5.62
CA ASP A 161 24.47 2.22 6.62
C ASP A 161 23.83 2.62 7.94
N VAL A 162 23.60 1.63 8.80
CA VAL A 162 23.02 1.78 10.14
C VAL A 162 23.90 1.16 11.21
#